data_AF-A0A645I2W2-F1
#
_entry.id   AF-A0A645I2W2-F1
#
_cell.length_a   1.000
_cell.length_b   1.000
_cell.length_c   1.000
_cell.angle_alpha   90.00
_cell.angle_beta   90.00
_cell.angle_gamma   90.00
#
_symmetry.space_group_name_H-M   'P 1'
#
loop_
_entity.id
_entity.type
_entity.pdbx_description
1 polymer ?
#
loop_
_entity_poly.entity_id
_entity_poly.type
_entity_poly.pdbx_seq_one_letter_code
_entity_poly.pdbx_strand_id
1 'polypeptide(L)' 'MVDAIVANSEDVGQSFAEEARKIYYSEAPERPIRGQASADECEELRNEGIQILSLPAVKEEDLN' A
#
# COMPACT_ATOMS: atom_id res chain seq x y z
N MET A 1 -14.59 13.27 -12.29
CA MET A 1 -14.94 11.96 -11.71
C MET A 1 -13.69 11.11 -11.44
N VAL A 2 -12.60 11.73 -10.99
CA VAL A 2 -11.33 11.07 -10.59
C VAL A 2 -10.88 11.53 -9.19
N ASP A 3 -11.41 12.66 -8.73
CA ASP A 3 -11.13 13.28 -7.43
C ASP A 3 -11.61 12.45 -6.23
N ALA A 4 -12.78 11.82 -6.35
CA ALA A 4 -13.38 11.07 -5.23
C ALA A 4 -12.62 9.77 -4.90
N ILE A 5 -11.91 9.17 -5.86
CA ILE A 5 -11.20 7.90 -5.64
C ILE A 5 -9.81 8.17 -5.05
N VAL A 6 -9.19 9.28 -5.41
CA VAL A 6 -7.91 9.73 -4.83
C VAL A 6 -8.12 10.30 -3.42
N ALA A 7 -9.26 10.91 -3.13
CA ALA A 7 -9.57 11.46 -1.80
C ALA A 7 -9.89 10.41 -0.72
N ASN A 8 -10.22 9.17 -1.10
CA ASN A 8 -10.58 8.12 -0.12
C ASN A 8 -9.39 7.25 0.29
N SER A 9 -8.26 7.35 -0.39
CA SER A 9 -7.05 6.58 -0.04
C SER A 9 -6.12 7.42 0.81
N GLU A 10 -5.86 6.97 2.04
CA GLU A 10 -4.96 7.69 2.94
C GLU A 10 -3.50 7.45 2.53
N ASP A 11 -2.76 8.53 2.28
CA ASP A 11 -1.31 8.46 2.05
C ASP A 11 -0.61 8.35 3.41
N VAL A 12 -0.14 7.15 3.70
CA VAL A 12 0.53 6.80 4.96
C VAL A 12 2.06 6.80 4.81
N GLY A 13 2.56 7.15 3.62
CA GLY A 13 3.99 7.22 3.34
C GLY A 13 4.71 5.93 3.73
N GLN A 14 5.78 6.04 4.52
CA GLN A 14 6.58 4.89 4.98
C GLN A 14 5.87 3.97 5.98
N SER A 15 4.74 4.40 6.56
CA SER A 15 3.96 3.59 7.52
C SER A 15 2.93 2.69 6.84
N PHE A 16 3.07 2.44 5.54
CA PHE A 16 2.17 1.55 4.79
C PHE A 16 2.09 0.15 5.40
N ALA A 17 3.22 -0.40 5.80
CA ALA A 17 3.26 -1.75 6.35
C ALA A 17 2.56 -1.85 7.70
N GLU A 18 2.80 -0.89 8.59
CA GLU A 18 2.12 -0.83 9.89
C GLU A 18 0.60 -0.65 9.75
N GLU A 19 0.15 0.27 8.89
CA GLU A 19 -1.29 0.50 8.68
C GLU A 19 -1.95 -0.69 7.98
N ALA A 20 -1.27 -1.33 7.02
CA ALA A 20 -1.77 -2.54 6.37
C ALA A 20 -1.97 -3.67 7.39
N ARG A 21 -1.03 -3.84 8.32
CA ARG A 21 -1.16 -4.77 9.46
C ARG A 21 -2.34 -4.42 10.34
N LYS A 22 -2.46 -3.17 10.80
CA LYS A 22 -3.56 -2.75 11.68
C LYS A 22 -4.93 -2.97 11.03
N ILE A 23 -5.08 -2.69 9.75
CA ILE A 23 -6.32 -2.94 9.02
C ILE A 23 -6.62 -4.45 8.99
N TYR A 24 -5.61 -5.27 8.71
CA TYR A 24 -5.76 -6.72 8.69
C TYR A 24 -6.14 -7.31 10.07
N TYR A 25 -5.55 -6.80 11.15
CA TYR A 25 -5.90 -7.17 12.52
C TYR A 25 -7.18 -6.50 13.04
N SER A 26 -7.89 -5.74 12.21
CA SER A 26 -9.05 -4.93 12.61
C SER A 26 -8.77 -3.93 13.75
N GLU A 27 -7.51 -3.55 13.94
CA GLU A 27 -7.11 -2.45 14.83
C GLU A 27 -7.37 -1.07 14.20
N ALA A 28 -7.41 -1.00 12.88
CA ALA A 28 -7.75 0.19 12.10
C ALA A 28 -8.97 -0.08 11.18
N PRO A 29 -9.77 0.95 10.87
CA PRO A 29 -10.90 0.80 9.95
C PRO A 29 -10.40 0.42 8.54
N GLU A 30 -11.07 -0.53 7.90
CA GLU A 30 -10.81 -0.92 6.51
C GLU A 30 -11.01 0.28 5.58
N ARG A 31 -9.89 0.80 5.09
CA ARG A 31 -9.82 1.94 4.18
C ARG A 31 -8.71 1.71 3.18
N PRO A 32 -8.84 2.20 1.94
CA PRO A 32 -7.74 2.10 1.01
C PRO A 32 -6.60 2.97 1.54
N ILE A 33 -5.40 2.39 1.60
CA ILE A 33 -4.19 3.07 2.03
C ILE A 33 -3.18 3.00 0.90
N ARG A 34 -2.36 4.04 0.77
CA ARG A 34 -1.24 4.09 -0.15
C ARG A 34 -0.01 4.55 0.58
N GLY A 35 1.12 3.93 0.27
CA GLY A 35 2.39 4.41 0.77
C GLY A 35 3.55 3.67 0.15
N GLN A 36 4.69 3.81 0.80
CA GLN A 36 5.94 3.15 0.48
C GLN A 36 6.25 2.17 1.60
N ALA A 37 6.64 0.97 1.23
CA ALA A 37 7.15 -0.01 2.15
C ALA A 37 8.46 -0.55 1.57
N SER A 38 9.39 -0.89 2.46
CA SER A 38 10.62 -1.57 2.07
C SER A 38 10.31 -2.96 1.49
N ALA A 39 11.26 -3.52 0.75
CA ALA A 39 11.11 -4.88 0.21
C ALA A 39 10.87 -5.92 1.31
N ASP A 40 11.57 -5.77 2.44
CA ASP A 40 11.46 -6.61 3.63
C ASP A 40 10.04 -6.55 4.22
N GLU A 41 9.54 -5.35 4.52
CA GLU A 41 8.16 -5.11 4.96
C GLU A 41 7.12 -5.68 3.98
N CYS A 42 7.31 -5.49 2.66
CA CYS A 42 6.42 -6.07 1.65
C CYS A 42 6.40 -7.60 1.70
N GLU A 43 7.54 -8.23 1.97
CA GLU A 43 7.65 -9.67 2.11
C GLU A 43 6.97 -10.15 3.39
N GLU A 44 7.17 -9.44 4.51
CA GLU A 44 6.49 -9.75 5.78
C GLU A 44 4.97 -9.67 5.63
N LEU A 45 4.45 -8.59 5.02
CA LEU A 45 3.02 -8.42 4.77
C LEU A 45 2.46 -9.59 3.95
N ARG A 46 3.17 -10.02 2.90
CA ARG A 46 2.75 -11.19 2.12
C ARG A 46 2.77 -12.48 2.92
N ASN A 47 3.79 -12.70 3.75
CA ASN A 47 3.88 -13.88 4.62
C ASN A 47 2.74 -13.92 5.64
N GLU A 48 2.31 -12.75 6.12
CA GLU A 48 1.20 -12.61 7.06
C GLU A 48 -0.18 -12.85 6.40
N GLY A 49 -0.23 -12.86 5.07
CA GLY A 49 -1.45 -13.02 4.27
C GLY A 49 -2.10 -11.70 3.86
N ILE A 50 -1.41 -10.58 4.07
CA ILE A 50 -1.89 -9.25 3.70
C ILE A 50 -1.71 -9.06 2.19
N GLN A 51 -2.83 -8.89 1.48
CA GLN A 51 -2.82 -8.69 0.04
C GLN A 51 -2.33 -7.28 -0.31
N ILE A 52 -1.04 -7.17 -0.62
CA ILE A 52 -0.43 -5.93 -1.08
C ILE A 52 -0.28 -5.90 -2.61
N LEU A 53 -0.55 -4.74 -3.19
CA LEU A 53 -0.27 -4.46 -4.60
C LEU A 53 1.00 -3.62 -4.69
N SER A 54 2.12 -4.29 -4.94
CA SER A 54 3.36 -3.62 -5.30
C SER A 54 3.24 -3.13 -6.74
N LEU A 55 3.05 -1.83 -6.94
CA LEU A 55 3.17 -1.26 -8.28
C LEU A 55 4.65 -1.32 -8.69
N PRO A 56 4.98 -1.90 -9.86
CA PRO A 56 6.33 -1.78 -10.39
C PRO A 56 6.60 -0.28 -10.57
N ALA A 57 7.70 0.21 -9.99
CA ALA A 57 8.23 1.51 -10.39
C ALA A 57 8.53 1.37 -11.88
N VAL A 58 7.67 1.93 -12.72
CA VAL A 58 7.91 1.99 -14.16
C VAL A 58 9.20 2.79 -14.29
N LYS A 59 10.33 2.10 -14.47
CA LYS A 59 11.52 2.75 -15.02
C LYS A 59 11.05 3.29 -16.36
N GLU A 60 11.18 4.60 -16.56
CA GLU A 60 10.76 5.33 -17.77
C GLU A 60 11.47 4.85 -19.06
N GLU A 61 12.18 3.71 -19.04
CA GLU A 61 13.07 3.21 -20.08
C GLU A 61 12.40 2.26 -21.09
N ASP A 62 11.10 1.97 -20.93
CA ASP A 62 10.31 1.17 -21.89
C ASP A 62 9.27 2.00 -22.67
N LEU A 63 9.35 3.34 -22.59
CA LEU A 63 8.61 4.23 -23.51
C LEU A 63 9.53 4.63 -24.67
N ASN A 64 9.68 3.67 -25.58
CA ASN A 64 10.46 3.72 -26.81
C ASN A 64 10.04 4.85 -27.76
#